data_AF-A0A1Y2G7D8-F1
#
_entry.id   AF-A0A1Y2G7D8-F1
#
_cell.length_a   1.000
_cell.length_b   1.000
_cell.length_c   1.000
_cell.angle_alpha   90.00
_cell.angle_beta   90.00
_cell.angle_gamma   90.00
#
_symmetry.space_group_name_H-M   'P 1'
#
loop_
_entity.id
_entity.type
_entity.pdbx_description
1 polymer ?
#
loop_
_entity_poly.entity_id
_entity_poly.type
_entity_poly.pdbx_seq_one_letter_code
_entity_poly.pdbx_strand_id
1 'polypeptide(L)'
;MYLFYSHECPDYDSPENDPSGSTIWPDHNGLNGKRHLIGWALSGTCAFFATVISFHLLYRHAKNYNKPSEQRHIMRIVLMIPVYAIISFLSYRFYKEAVYFETIRDCYEAFVIYSFFILLLTYLGDDNETQRSKITGSDRRKLLYPLNCFYYNPLNENFLHYMKYGILQYVAIKPLCTLAAVILQYYGLYCETTYDFHFGMIYITIINFFSASVALYCLVLFYETISLEIQEHSPLMKFFCVKMVVFFCYWQTCVLSLLGALEVFKPENNWSILNVELGISSVLICIEMVVFSILHVYSFSYRPYVIPGVTTPITKSLWDGFNPVDMLREIVWACQDTVLMIQGKPMPVRDGHLSMKLQRAHTTRIRKRDRFFKSRKPAGGTQDSAVANQGSSSTHQISANVRDHREREQDEARARLLANADSRNYSSTSSVPV
;
A
#
# COMPACT_ATOMS: atom_id res chain seq x y z
N MET A 1 32.68 39.19 -21.77
CA MET A 1 32.07 38.77 -23.06
C MET A 1 33.07 37.79 -23.69
N TYR A 2 33.02 36.47 -23.57
CA TYR A 2 32.05 35.48 -23.11
C TYR A 2 32.84 34.36 -22.39
N LEU A 3 32.50 34.04 -21.15
CA LEU A 3 32.77 32.72 -20.55
C LEU A 3 31.42 32.16 -20.11
N PHE A 4 30.52 31.99 -21.08
CA PHE A 4 29.45 31.00 -20.94
C PHE A 4 30.11 29.67 -21.28
N TYR A 5 30.65 29.00 -20.26
CA TYR A 5 30.92 27.57 -20.36
C TYR A 5 29.53 26.94 -20.55
N SER A 6 29.20 26.56 -21.78
CA SER A 6 28.02 25.75 -22.05
C SER A 6 28.28 24.42 -21.36
N HIS A 7 27.77 24.27 -20.14
CA HIS A 7 27.67 23.00 -19.44
C HIS A 7 26.63 22.16 -20.21
N GLU A 8 27.04 21.64 -21.36
CA GLU A 8 26.28 20.65 -22.11
C GLU A 8 26.43 19.31 -21.38
N CYS A 9 25.33 18.59 -21.24
CA CYS A 9 25.38 17.24 -20.74
C CYS A 9 26.22 16.38 -21.66
N PRO A 10 27.18 15.60 -21.14
CA PRO A 10 27.89 14.63 -21.96
C PRO A 10 26.87 13.64 -22.56
N ASP A 11 26.80 13.60 -23.89
CA ASP A 11 25.96 12.69 -24.65
C ASP A 11 26.60 11.30 -24.67
N TYR A 12 26.14 10.42 -23.77
CA TYR A 12 26.63 9.04 -23.68
C TYR A 12 25.92 8.08 -24.65
N ASP A 13 24.82 8.49 -25.28
CA ASP A 13 24.07 7.73 -26.29
C ASP A 13 24.47 8.11 -27.72
N SER A 14 25.68 8.66 -27.89
CA SER A 14 26.26 8.89 -29.21
C SER A 14 26.35 7.56 -29.99
N PRO A 15 26.20 7.57 -31.33
CA PRO A 15 26.24 6.36 -32.15
C PRO A 15 27.56 5.57 -32.06
N GLU A 16 28.62 6.17 -31.51
CA GLU A 16 29.88 5.47 -31.18
C GLU A 16 29.76 4.58 -29.93
N ASN A 17 28.85 4.89 -29.00
CA ASN A 17 28.58 4.18 -27.75
C ASN A 17 27.32 3.27 -27.84
N ASP A 18 26.84 2.97 -29.05
CA ASP A 18 25.63 2.19 -29.28
C ASP A 18 25.92 0.70 -29.53
N PRO A 19 25.75 -0.21 -28.54
CA PRO A 19 25.89 -1.65 -28.73
C PRO A 19 24.88 -2.24 -29.73
N SER A 20 23.76 -1.55 -30.03
CA SER A 20 22.75 -2.03 -30.98
C SER A 20 23.15 -1.88 -32.45
N GLY A 21 24.24 -1.16 -32.73
CA GLY A 21 24.90 -1.17 -34.05
C GLY A 21 25.57 -2.51 -34.39
N SER A 22 25.79 -3.38 -33.40
CA SER A 22 26.13 -4.77 -33.63
C SER A 22 24.83 -5.59 -33.81
N THR A 23 24.68 -6.10 -35.02
CA THR A 23 23.52 -6.79 -35.59
C THR A 23 22.72 -7.68 -34.63
N ILE A 24 21.41 -7.70 -34.87
CA ILE A 24 20.34 -8.51 -34.25
C ILE A 24 20.54 -10.05 -34.41
N TRP A 25 21.69 -10.50 -34.92
CA TRP A 25 22.14 -11.90 -34.95
C TRP A 25 23.58 -11.98 -34.44
N PRO A 26 23.94 -13.03 -33.67
CA PRO A 26 25.11 -13.01 -32.81
C PRO A 26 26.40 -13.10 -33.61
N ASP A 27 27.31 -12.14 -33.41
CA ASP A 27 28.73 -12.39 -33.64
C ASP A 27 29.18 -13.45 -32.64
N HIS A 28 29.25 -14.69 -33.13
CA HIS A 28 29.54 -15.90 -32.37
C HIS A 28 30.95 -15.95 -31.73
N ASN A 29 31.77 -14.90 -31.87
CA ASN A 29 33.18 -14.93 -31.50
C ASN A 29 33.61 -13.93 -30.42
N GLY A 30 32.69 -13.19 -29.78
CA GLY A 30 33.00 -12.27 -28.68
C GLY A 30 32.50 -12.75 -27.31
N LEU A 31 33.34 -12.63 -26.26
CA LEU A 31 32.95 -12.88 -24.87
C LEU A 31 31.77 -11.97 -24.43
N ASN A 32 31.62 -10.80 -25.06
CA ASN A 32 30.63 -9.77 -24.74
C ASN A 32 29.20 -10.15 -25.18
N GLY A 33 29.02 -10.68 -26.40
CA GLY A 33 27.69 -11.15 -26.87
C GLY A 33 27.12 -12.27 -25.99
N LYS A 34 28.00 -13.12 -25.43
CA LYS A 34 27.61 -14.17 -24.47
C LYS A 34 27.15 -13.59 -23.13
N ARG A 35 27.77 -12.50 -22.63
CA ARG A 35 27.41 -11.85 -21.36
C ARG A 35 26.00 -11.24 -21.39
N HIS A 36 25.64 -10.54 -22.47
CA HIS A 36 24.30 -9.94 -22.61
C HIS A 36 23.20 -11.00 -22.74
N LEU A 37 23.46 -12.09 -23.48
CA LEU A 37 22.52 -13.20 -23.60
C LEU A 37 22.30 -13.90 -22.25
N ILE A 38 23.36 -14.07 -21.45
CA ILE A 38 23.26 -14.60 -20.08
C ILE A 38 22.43 -13.64 -19.21
N GLY A 39 22.65 -12.33 -19.32
CA GLY A 39 21.87 -11.31 -18.62
C GLY A 39 20.37 -11.36 -18.98
N TRP A 40 20.04 -11.47 -20.26
CA TRP A 40 18.65 -11.64 -20.73
C TRP A 40 18.01 -12.92 -20.21
N ALA A 41 18.71 -14.04 -20.33
CA ALA A 41 18.20 -15.33 -19.87
C ALA A 41 17.98 -15.33 -18.35
N LEU A 42 18.93 -14.79 -17.58
CA LEU A 42 18.85 -14.74 -16.12
C LEU A 42 17.73 -13.80 -15.65
N SER A 43 17.74 -12.54 -16.09
CA SER A 43 16.72 -11.56 -15.71
C SER A 43 15.32 -11.98 -16.16
N GLY A 44 15.17 -12.49 -17.38
CA GLY A 44 13.90 -12.98 -17.91
C GLY A 44 13.37 -14.20 -17.15
N THR A 45 14.23 -15.15 -16.79
CA THR A 45 13.82 -16.33 -16.02
C THR A 45 13.42 -15.95 -14.59
N CYS A 46 14.20 -15.12 -13.91
CA CYS A 46 13.86 -14.60 -12.59
C CYS A 46 12.55 -13.80 -12.62
N ALA A 47 12.39 -12.92 -13.61
CA ALA A 47 11.17 -12.13 -13.77
C ALA A 47 9.94 -13.01 -14.01
N PHE A 48 10.07 -14.06 -14.84
CA PHE A 48 9.01 -15.04 -15.06
C PHE A 48 8.60 -15.74 -13.76
N PHE A 49 9.54 -16.28 -12.99
CA PHE A 49 9.23 -16.97 -11.73
C PHE A 49 8.60 -16.04 -10.69
N ALA A 50 9.17 -14.85 -10.47
CA ALA A 50 8.64 -13.86 -9.52
C ALA A 50 7.19 -13.45 -9.88
N THR A 51 6.94 -13.32 -11.18
CA THR A 51 5.63 -12.97 -11.74
C THR A 51 4.61 -14.09 -11.55
N VAL A 52 4.98 -15.34 -11.87
CA VAL A 52 4.10 -16.51 -11.68
C VAL A 52 3.72 -16.71 -10.22
N ILE A 53 4.67 -16.61 -9.29
CA ILE A 53 4.41 -16.76 -7.85
C ILE A 53 3.44 -15.66 -7.37
N SER A 54 3.71 -14.41 -7.75
CA SER A 54 2.87 -13.27 -7.37
C SER A 54 1.45 -13.36 -7.96
N PHE A 55 1.32 -13.74 -9.23
CA PHE A 55 0.01 -13.94 -9.85
C PHE A 55 -0.76 -15.11 -9.25
N HIS A 56 -0.09 -16.18 -8.83
CA HIS A 56 -0.74 -17.27 -8.09
C HIS A 56 -1.33 -16.76 -6.77
N LEU A 57 -0.58 -15.93 -6.02
CA LEU A 57 -1.06 -15.31 -4.78
C LEU A 57 -2.25 -14.37 -5.05
N LEU A 58 -2.16 -13.55 -6.10
CA LEU A 58 -3.24 -12.66 -6.53
C LEU A 58 -4.51 -13.43 -6.90
N TYR A 59 -4.38 -14.52 -7.66
CA TYR A 59 -5.49 -15.40 -8.03
C TYR A 59 -6.19 -15.97 -6.78
N ARG A 60 -5.41 -16.43 -5.79
CA ARG A 60 -5.94 -16.96 -4.53
C ARG A 60 -6.71 -15.92 -3.73
N HIS A 61 -6.22 -14.67 -3.69
CA HIS A 61 -6.96 -13.54 -3.09
C HIS A 61 -8.23 -13.20 -3.86
N ALA A 62 -8.17 -13.13 -5.19
CA ALA A 62 -9.33 -12.81 -6.03
C ALA A 62 -10.44 -13.88 -5.96
N LYS A 63 -10.07 -15.16 -5.80
CA LYS A 63 -11.03 -16.27 -5.63
C LYS A 63 -11.73 -16.25 -4.27
N ASN A 64 -11.03 -15.80 -3.22
CA ASN A 64 -11.52 -15.76 -1.84
C ASN A 64 -11.70 -14.30 -1.38
N TYR A 65 -12.34 -13.46 -2.21
CA TYR A 65 -12.43 -12.02 -1.98
C TYR A 65 -13.58 -11.65 -1.04
N ASN A 66 -13.51 -12.15 0.20
CA ASN A 66 -14.57 -12.06 1.20
C ASN A 66 -14.50 -10.77 2.03
N LYS A 67 -13.32 -10.17 2.20
CA LYS A 67 -13.11 -8.90 2.91
C LYS A 67 -12.46 -7.86 1.98
N PRO A 68 -13.26 -7.21 1.10
CA PRO A 68 -12.74 -6.32 0.06
C PRO A 68 -12.00 -5.09 0.63
N SER A 69 -12.33 -4.66 1.85
CA SER A 69 -11.65 -3.56 2.57
C SER A 69 -10.14 -3.72 2.57
N GLU A 70 -9.69 -4.91 2.98
CA GLU A 70 -8.30 -5.24 3.21
C GLU A 70 -7.67 -5.84 1.95
N GLN A 71 -8.38 -6.79 1.34
CA GLN A 71 -7.84 -7.59 0.24
C GLN A 71 -7.51 -6.73 -0.99
N ARG A 72 -8.27 -5.66 -1.27
CA ARG A 72 -7.91 -4.73 -2.36
C ARG A 72 -6.52 -4.12 -2.18
N HIS A 73 -6.17 -3.73 -0.96
CA HIS A 73 -4.87 -3.12 -0.66
C HIS A 73 -3.77 -4.16 -0.66
N ILE A 74 -4.04 -5.37 -0.16
CA ILE A 74 -3.12 -6.51 -0.27
C ILE A 74 -2.82 -6.83 -1.74
N MET A 75 -3.84 -6.89 -2.59
CA MET A 75 -3.67 -7.17 -4.03
C MET A 75 -2.81 -6.10 -4.73
N ARG A 76 -2.95 -4.83 -4.36
CA ARG A 76 -2.09 -3.73 -4.84
C ARG A 76 -0.64 -3.89 -4.38
N ILE A 77 -0.41 -4.23 -3.11
CA ILE A 77 0.94 -4.46 -2.58
C ILE A 77 1.60 -5.66 -3.26
N VAL A 78 0.87 -6.76 -3.47
CA VAL A 78 1.39 -7.96 -4.14
C VAL A 78 1.72 -7.68 -5.61
N LEU A 79 0.97 -6.81 -6.28
CA LEU A 79 1.22 -6.42 -7.68
C LEU A 79 2.54 -5.62 -7.84
N MET A 80 3.15 -5.12 -6.77
CA MET A 80 4.47 -4.48 -6.82
C MET A 80 5.55 -5.39 -7.40
N ILE A 81 5.58 -6.66 -7.02
CA ILE A 81 6.61 -7.61 -7.44
C ILE A 81 6.63 -7.83 -8.96
N PRO A 82 5.51 -8.21 -9.63
CA PRO A 82 5.52 -8.38 -11.08
C PRO A 82 5.76 -7.05 -11.81
N VAL A 83 5.31 -5.91 -11.27
CA VAL A 83 5.62 -4.59 -11.84
C VAL A 83 7.14 -4.37 -11.83
N TYR A 84 7.81 -4.56 -10.69
CA TYR A 84 9.26 -4.40 -10.59
C TYR A 84 10.01 -5.41 -11.47
N ALA A 85 9.62 -6.69 -11.42
CA ALA A 85 10.29 -7.75 -12.16
C ALA A 85 10.21 -7.56 -13.69
N ILE A 86 9.02 -7.25 -14.22
CA ILE A 86 8.81 -7.05 -15.65
C ILE A 86 9.48 -5.76 -16.11
N ILE A 87 9.31 -4.67 -15.38
CA ILE A 87 9.88 -3.37 -15.75
C ILE A 87 11.41 -3.43 -15.70
N SER A 88 12.02 -4.05 -14.69
CA SER A 88 13.47 -4.20 -14.64
C SER A 88 14.01 -5.11 -15.75
N PHE A 89 13.28 -6.16 -16.13
CA PHE A 89 13.65 -6.95 -17.31
C PHE A 89 13.55 -6.12 -18.61
N LEU A 90 12.50 -5.31 -18.77
CA LEU A 90 12.34 -4.42 -19.92
C LEU A 90 13.39 -3.32 -19.95
N SER A 91 13.73 -2.72 -18.81
CA SER A 91 14.82 -1.74 -18.66
C SER A 91 16.16 -2.34 -19.10
N TYR A 92 16.47 -3.57 -18.68
CA TYR A 92 17.67 -4.27 -19.13
C TYR A 92 17.66 -4.59 -20.64
N ARG A 93 16.48 -4.94 -21.20
CA ARG A 93 16.35 -5.28 -22.62
C ARG A 93 16.38 -4.07 -23.55
N PHE A 94 15.84 -2.95 -23.09
CA PHE A 94 15.68 -1.69 -23.80
C PHE A 94 16.35 -0.57 -23.01
N TYR A 95 17.68 -0.67 -22.84
CA TYR A 95 18.45 0.24 -21.98
C TYR A 95 18.31 1.72 -22.35
N LYS A 96 18.11 2.05 -23.64
CA LYS A 96 17.86 3.44 -24.09
C LYS A 96 16.56 4.03 -23.53
N GLU A 97 15.56 3.19 -23.32
CA GLU A 97 14.25 3.57 -22.79
C GLU A 97 14.12 3.26 -21.30
N ALA A 98 15.22 2.82 -20.65
CA ALA A 98 15.25 2.37 -19.25
C ALA A 98 14.66 3.43 -18.31
N VAL A 99 14.96 4.70 -18.54
CA VAL A 99 14.52 5.83 -17.73
C VAL A 99 12.98 5.89 -17.65
N TYR A 100 12.29 5.67 -18.77
CA TYR A 100 10.82 5.65 -18.79
C TYR A 100 10.25 4.46 -18.03
N PHE A 101 10.85 3.28 -18.19
CA PHE A 101 10.45 2.08 -17.47
C PHE A 101 10.64 2.26 -15.95
N GLU A 102 11.80 2.74 -15.52
CA GLU A 102 12.10 2.98 -14.11
C GLU A 102 11.18 4.03 -13.49
N THR A 103 10.83 5.08 -14.24
CA THR A 103 9.87 6.09 -13.82
C THR A 103 8.49 5.49 -13.46
N ILE A 104 8.01 4.50 -14.24
CA ILE A 104 6.74 3.82 -13.97
C ILE A 104 6.83 3.01 -12.67
N ARG A 105 7.93 2.27 -12.47
CA ARG A 105 8.20 1.50 -11.24
C ARG A 105 8.19 2.42 -10.01
N ASP A 106 8.91 3.53 -10.12
CA ASP A 106 9.05 4.54 -9.08
C ASP A 106 7.73 5.23 -8.70
N CYS A 107 6.84 5.46 -9.66
CA CYS A 107 5.49 5.97 -9.37
C CYS A 107 4.63 4.91 -8.66
N TYR A 108 4.80 3.64 -9.01
CA TYR A 108 4.09 2.54 -8.38
C TYR A 108 4.50 2.35 -6.92
N GLU A 109 5.75 2.62 -6.57
CA GLU A 109 6.23 2.60 -5.19
C GLU A 109 5.37 3.47 -4.27
N ALA A 110 5.14 4.73 -4.65
CA ALA A 110 4.35 5.66 -3.86
C ALA A 110 2.90 5.16 -3.69
N PHE A 111 2.32 4.57 -4.75
CA PHE A 111 1.00 3.93 -4.71
C PHE A 111 0.93 2.77 -3.70
N VAL A 112 1.99 1.96 -3.61
CA VAL A 112 2.07 0.82 -2.69
C VAL A 112 2.20 1.28 -1.25
N ILE A 113 3.05 2.28 -0.97
CA ILE A 113 3.22 2.85 0.38
C ILE A 113 1.88 3.35 0.91
N TYR A 114 1.14 4.10 0.10
CA TYR A 114 -0.19 4.58 0.49
C TYR A 114 -1.20 3.44 0.65
N SER A 115 -1.20 2.45 -0.25
CA SER A 115 -2.07 1.28 -0.11
C SER A 115 -1.80 0.51 1.18
N PHE A 116 -0.53 0.40 1.58
CA PHE A 116 -0.14 -0.23 2.83
C PHE A 116 -0.57 0.59 4.06
N PHE A 117 -0.46 1.92 4.01
CA PHE A 117 -1.02 2.79 5.06
C PHE A 117 -2.52 2.59 5.24
N ILE A 118 -3.30 2.58 4.16
CA ILE A 118 -4.76 2.36 4.23
C ILE A 118 -5.08 0.95 4.72
N LEU A 119 -4.27 -0.06 4.35
CA LEU A 119 -4.42 -1.42 4.89
C LEU A 119 -4.28 -1.43 6.41
N LEU A 120 -3.26 -0.75 6.95
CA LEU A 120 -3.04 -0.63 8.40
C LEU A 120 -4.21 0.09 9.09
N LEU A 121 -4.72 1.18 8.51
CA LEU A 121 -5.91 1.86 9.01
C LEU A 121 -7.14 0.94 9.02
N THR A 122 -7.31 0.14 7.97
CA THR A 122 -8.44 -0.78 7.83
C THR A 122 -8.38 -1.92 8.85
N TYR A 123 -7.18 -2.39 9.20
CA TYR A 123 -7.01 -3.36 10.30
C TYR A 123 -7.42 -2.78 11.65
N LEU A 124 -7.21 -1.48 11.85
CA LEU A 124 -7.63 -0.80 13.08
C LEU A 124 -9.17 -0.68 13.13
N GLY A 125 -9.82 -0.25 12.05
CA GLY A 125 -11.28 -0.19 11.97
C GLY A 125 -11.79 0.30 10.62
N ASP A 126 -13.09 0.10 10.37
CA ASP A 126 -13.73 0.53 9.12
C ASP A 126 -14.13 2.02 9.13
N ASP A 127 -14.32 2.61 10.33
CA ASP A 127 -14.77 4.00 10.54
C ASP A 127 -13.72 4.82 11.29
N ASN A 128 -13.62 6.13 11.01
CA ASN A 128 -12.66 7.03 11.67
C ASN A 128 -12.83 7.06 13.19
N GLU A 129 -14.08 7.02 13.68
CA GLU A 129 -14.37 6.97 15.12
C GLU A 129 -13.86 5.68 15.77
N THR A 130 -14.10 4.54 15.12
CA THR A 130 -13.64 3.22 15.61
C THR A 130 -12.12 3.10 15.58
N GLN A 131 -11.49 3.68 14.55
CA GLN A 131 -10.05 3.76 14.44
C GLN A 131 -9.48 4.58 15.60
N ARG A 132 -10.04 5.76 15.86
CA ARG A 132 -9.62 6.63 16.96
C ARG A 132 -9.83 5.99 18.32
N SER A 133 -10.98 5.35 18.57
CA SER A 133 -11.28 4.74 19.86
C SER A 133 -10.33 3.60 20.24
N LYS A 134 -9.70 2.97 19.25
CA LYS A 134 -8.72 1.89 19.45
C LYS A 134 -7.29 2.40 19.59
N ILE A 135 -7.01 3.66 19.26
CA ILE A 135 -5.68 4.24 19.50
C ILE A 135 -5.56 4.50 20.99
N THR A 136 -4.98 3.55 21.70
CA THR A 136 -4.75 3.63 23.14
C THR A 136 -3.30 4.06 23.43
N GLY A 137 -3.10 4.92 24.43
CA GLY A 137 -1.77 5.27 24.93
C GLY A 137 -1.70 6.64 25.59
N SER A 138 -0.46 7.10 25.85
CA SER A 138 -0.19 8.39 26.47
C SER A 138 -0.50 9.56 25.53
N ASP A 139 -1.04 10.65 26.07
CA ASP A 139 -1.26 11.94 25.40
C ASP A 139 0.04 12.56 24.85
N ARG A 140 1.20 12.11 25.33
CA ARG A 140 2.51 12.54 24.86
C ARG A 140 3.44 11.34 24.66
N ARG A 141 3.75 11.03 23.41
CA ARG A 141 4.82 10.10 23.04
C ARG A 141 5.97 10.88 22.39
N LYS A 142 7.20 10.47 22.67
CA LYS A 142 8.38 10.98 21.96
C LYS A 142 8.33 10.48 20.53
N LEU A 143 8.73 11.35 19.59
CA LEU A 143 8.96 10.96 18.20
C LEU A 143 10.09 9.92 18.13
N LEU A 144 10.05 9.04 17.13
CA LEU A 144 11.14 8.07 16.93
C LEU A 144 12.42 8.80 16.52
N TYR A 145 13.56 8.18 16.82
CA TYR A 145 14.85 8.61 16.26
C TYR A 145 14.74 8.77 14.73
N PRO A 146 15.20 9.89 14.14
CA PRO A 146 16.10 10.90 14.70
C PRO A 146 15.43 12.10 15.41
N LEU A 147 14.11 12.26 15.38
CA LEU A 147 13.40 13.44 15.92
C LEU A 147 12.96 13.28 17.39
N ASN A 148 13.71 12.54 18.19
CA ASN A 148 13.36 12.16 19.57
C ASN A 148 13.23 13.32 20.58
N CYS A 149 13.64 14.53 20.20
CA CYS A 149 13.48 15.76 20.98
C CYS A 149 12.04 16.30 20.96
N PHE A 150 11.23 15.88 19.99
CA PHE A 150 9.87 16.37 19.82
C PHE A 150 8.86 15.35 20.35
N TYR A 151 7.67 15.83 20.70
CA TYR A 151 6.56 15.01 21.18
C TYR A 151 5.37 15.10 20.22
N TYR A 152 4.65 14.00 20.04
CA TYR A 152 3.39 13.96 19.33
C TYR A 152 2.28 13.40 20.22
N ASN A 153 1.05 13.86 19.98
CA ASN A 153 -0.14 13.35 20.65
C ASN A 153 -0.92 12.42 19.71
N PRO A 154 -0.92 11.09 19.95
CA PRO A 154 -1.64 10.12 19.14
C PRO A 154 -3.17 10.20 19.32
N LEU A 155 -3.67 10.81 20.41
CA LEU A 155 -5.09 10.93 20.73
C LEU A 155 -5.76 12.18 20.11
N ASN A 156 -4.97 13.02 19.47
CA ASN A 156 -5.47 14.21 18.77
C ASN A 156 -6.40 13.82 17.62
N GLU A 157 -7.51 14.52 17.45
CA GLU A 157 -8.53 14.23 16.42
C GLU A 157 -7.94 14.30 15.00
N ASN A 158 -6.94 15.17 14.83
CA ASN A 158 -6.27 15.40 13.56
C ASN A 158 -5.08 14.46 13.33
N PHE A 159 -4.70 13.62 14.29
CA PHE A 159 -3.50 12.76 14.16
C PHE A 159 -3.56 11.86 12.92
N LEU A 160 -4.68 11.15 12.73
CA LEU A 160 -4.89 10.28 11.58
C LEU A 160 -4.85 11.06 10.26
N HIS A 161 -5.41 12.27 10.25
CA HIS A 161 -5.37 13.16 9.10
C HIS A 161 -3.94 13.60 8.78
N TYR A 162 -3.16 14.00 9.78
CA TYR A 162 -1.75 14.38 9.58
C TYR A 162 -0.90 13.23 9.04
N MET A 163 -1.07 12.00 9.57
CA MET A 163 -0.36 10.84 9.05
C MET A 163 -0.75 10.53 7.60
N LYS A 164 -2.05 10.63 7.30
CA LYS A 164 -2.57 10.44 5.94
C LYS A 164 -1.99 11.45 4.96
N TYR A 165 -2.00 12.75 5.29
CA TYR A 165 -1.44 13.79 4.44
C TYR A 165 0.08 13.69 4.30
N GLY A 166 0.78 13.36 5.38
CA GLY A 166 2.24 13.16 5.39
C GLY A 166 2.70 12.01 4.48
N ILE A 167 1.86 11.00 4.26
CA ILE A 167 2.14 9.91 3.31
C ILE A 167 1.67 10.29 1.90
N LEU A 168 0.49 10.91 1.78
CA LEU A 168 -0.11 11.25 0.50
C LEU A 168 0.67 12.30 -0.28
N GLN A 169 1.40 13.20 0.40
CA GLN A 169 2.30 14.15 -0.25
C GLN A 169 3.34 13.46 -1.14
N TYR A 170 3.87 12.29 -0.75
CA TYR A 170 4.83 11.56 -1.58
C TYR A 170 4.18 11.01 -2.86
N VAL A 171 2.94 10.53 -2.75
CA VAL A 171 2.16 10.03 -3.88
C VAL A 171 1.88 11.13 -4.91
N ALA A 172 1.74 12.39 -4.47
CA ALA A 172 1.55 13.53 -5.35
C ALA A 172 2.88 14.09 -5.89
N ILE A 173 3.91 14.20 -5.03
CA ILE A 173 5.20 14.79 -5.40
C ILE A 173 5.95 13.91 -6.40
N LYS A 174 5.95 12.58 -6.22
CA LYS A 174 6.68 11.67 -7.12
C LYS A 174 6.29 11.85 -8.60
N PRO A 175 5.00 11.76 -9.01
CA PRO A 175 4.63 11.98 -10.41
C PRO A 175 4.90 13.42 -10.88
N LEU A 176 4.75 14.43 -10.02
CA LEU A 176 5.10 15.82 -10.37
C LEU A 176 6.61 15.98 -10.64
N CYS A 177 7.44 15.35 -9.83
CA CYS A 177 8.89 15.31 -10.02
C CYS A 177 9.26 14.57 -11.30
N THR A 178 8.56 13.48 -11.65
CA THR A 178 8.80 12.77 -12.93
C THR A 178 8.39 13.60 -14.13
N LEU A 179 7.27 14.32 -14.05
CA LEU A 179 6.85 15.24 -15.10
C LEU A 179 7.85 16.39 -15.24
N ALA A 180 8.33 16.94 -14.14
CA ALA A 180 9.39 17.93 -14.14
C ALA A 180 10.67 17.38 -14.79
N ALA A 181 11.10 16.16 -14.46
CA ALA A 181 12.27 15.52 -15.06
C ALA A 181 12.16 15.46 -16.59
N VAL A 182 11.03 14.96 -17.11
CA VAL A 182 10.76 14.87 -18.55
C VAL A 182 10.79 16.26 -19.22
N ILE A 183 10.19 17.27 -18.58
CA ILE A 183 10.20 18.65 -19.11
C ILE A 183 11.63 19.20 -19.14
N LEU A 184 12.41 19.01 -18.06
CA LEU A 184 13.79 19.49 -18.00
C LEU A 184 14.69 18.76 -19.00
N GLN A 185 14.45 17.47 -19.24
CA GLN A 185 15.14 16.69 -20.27
C GLN A 185 14.83 17.20 -21.68
N TYR A 186 13.57 17.54 -21.96
CA TYR A 186 13.18 18.16 -23.22
C TYR A 186 13.90 19.50 -23.49
N TYR A 187 14.17 20.29 -22.44
CA TYR A 187 14.92 21.55 -22.55
C TYR A 187 16.45 21.38 -22.49
N GLY A 188 16.97 20.15 -22.38
CA GLY A 188 18.42 19.89 -22.24
C GLY A 188 19.02 20.33 -20.91
N LEU A 189 18.19 20.57 -19.88
CA LEU A 189 18.60 21.02 -18.54
C LEU A 189 18.61 19.88 -17.50
N TYR A 190 18.37 18.64 -17.95
CA TYR A 190 18.43 17.43 -17.12
C TYR A 190 19.64 16.59 -17.52
N CYS A 191 20.54 16.36 -16.57
CA CYS A 191 21.74 15.55 -16.75
C CYS A 191 21.69 14.35 -15.83
N GLU A 192 21.72 13.14 -16.39
CA GLU A 192 21.61 11.89 -15.63
C GLU A 192 22.94 11.45 -15.01
N THR A 193 24.06 11.96 -15.53
CA THR A 193 25.40 11.45 -15.22
C THR A 193 26.16 12.29 -14.20
N THR A 194 25.66 13.48 -13.87
CA THR A 194 26.38 14.45 -13.07
C THR A 194 25.47 15.08 -12.02
N TYR A 195 25.84 14.95 -10.74
CA TYR A 195 25.21 15.63 -9.62
C TYR A 195 25.69 17.09 -9.50
N ASP A 196 25.55 17.87 -10.57
CA ASP A 196 25.85 19.31 -10.55
C ASP A 196 24.60 20.10 -10.16
N PHE A 197 24.79 21.17 -9.38
CA PHE A 197 23.74 22.14 -9.03
C PHE A 197 23.24 22.94 -10.23
N HIS A 198 23.94 22.92 -11.35
CA HIS A 198 23.47 23.53 -12.60
C HIS A 198 22.32 22.78 -13.27
N PHE A 199 22.18 21.47 -13.02
CA PHE A 199 21.18 20.62 -13.68
C PHE A 199 20.00 20.27 -12.77
N GLY A 200 18.86 20.00 -13.39
CA GLY A 200 17.61 19.66 -12.69
C GLY A 200 17.64 18.39 -11.84
N MET A 201 18.54 17.45 -12.16
CA MET A 201 18.56 16.13 -11.55
C MET A 201 18.76 16.18 -10.03
N ILE A 202 19.68 17.02 -9.55
CA ILE A 202 19.98 17.12 -8.11
C ILE A 202 18.79 17.66 -7.32
N TYR A 203 18.09 18.68 -7.85
CA TYR A 203 16.90 19.25 -7.20
C TYR A 203 15.77 18.22 -7.10
N ILE A 204 15.51 17.50 -8.20
CA ILE A 204 14.49 16.45 -8.24
C ILE A 204 14.85 15.32 -7.27
N THR A 205 16.12 14.92 -7.22
CA THR A 205 16.61 13.88 -6.30
C THR A 205 16.45 14.31 -4.84
N ILE A 206 16.84 15.55 -4.50
CA ILE A 206 16.70 16.10 -3.14
C ILE A 206 15.22 16.16 -2.72
N ILE A 207 14.34 16.69 -3.58
CA ILE A 207 12.90 16.80 -3.29
C ILE A 207 12.30 15.40 -3.06
N ASN A 208 12.62 14.44 -3.93
CA ASN A 208 12.16 13.06 -3.79
C ASN A 208 12.67 12.42 -2.49
N PHE A 209 13.95 12.63 -2.15
CA PHE A 209 14.54 12.08 -0.93
C PHE A 209 13.86 12.62 0.34
N PHE A 210 13.65 13.93 0.44
CA PHE A 210 12.96 14.53 1.58
C PHE A 210 11.48 14.10 1.64
N SER A 211 10.79 14.10 0.50
CA SER A 211 9.39 13.70 0.43
C SER A 211 9.19 12.22 0.82
N ALA A 212 10.00 11.31 0.28
CA ALA A 212 9.98 9.90 0.64
C ALA A 212 10.30 9.68 2.13
N SER A 213 11.30 10.40 2.66
CA SER A 213 11.69 10.33 4.07
C SER A 213 10.56 10.74 4.99
N VAL A 214 9.86 11.84 4.70
CA VAL A 214 8.70 12.29 5.50
C VAL A 214 7.57 11.25 5.44
N ALA A 215 7.24 10.73 4.25
CA ALA A 215 6.18 9.73 4.11
C ALA A 215 6.48 8.43 4.87
N LEU A 216 7.70 7.90 4.71
CA LEU A 216 8.11 6.69 5.41
C LEU A 216 8.20 6.91 6.92
N TYR A 217 8.61 8.10 7.36
CA TYR A 217 8.63 8.44 8.79
C TYR A 217 7.22 8.51 9.39
N CYS A 218 6.26 9.16 8.70
CA CYS A 218 4.84 9.15 9.09
C CYS A 218 4.27 7.72 9.14
N LEU A 219 4.62 6.88 8.16
CA LEU A 219 4.19 5.48 8.15
C LEU A 219 4.75 4.69 9.34
N VAL A 220 6.04 4.88 9.67
CA VAL A 220 6.67 4.23 10.83
C VAL A 220 6.06 4.71 12.15
N LEU A 221 5.86 6.02 12.31
CA LEU A 221 5.19 6.60 13.48
C LEU A 221 3.79 6.03 13.68
N PHE A 222 3.02 5.99 12.60
CA PHE A 222 1.67 5.44 12.62
C PHE A 222 1.71 3.95 12.99
N TYR A 223 2.61 3.19 12.37
CA TYR A 223 2.81 1.78 12.65
C TYR A 223 3.13 1.53 14.13
N GLU A 224 4.09 2.25 14.72
CA GLU A 224 4.44 2.07 16.14
C GLU A 224 3.24 2.34 17.04
N THR A 225 2.47 3.39 16.74
CA THR A 225 1.29 3.79 17.52
C THR A 225 0.24 2.69 17.59
N ILE A 226 0.01 1.99 16.47
CA ILE A 226 -1.05 0.97 16.37
C ILE A 226 -0.52 -0.46 16.54
N SER A 227 0.79 -0.65 16.57
CA SER A 227 1.43 -1.98 16.46
C SER A 227 0.93 -3.00 17.48
N LEU A 228 0.58 -2.55 18.69
CA LEU A 228 0.02 -3.38 19.76
C LEU A 228 -1.41 -3.86 19.44
N GLU A 229 -2.24 -2.99 18.84
CA GLU A 229 -3.64 -3.27 18.54
C GLU A 229 -3.80 -4.23 17.34
N ILE A 230 -2.84 -4.22 16.42
CA ILE A 230 -2.87 -5.04 15.20
C ILE A 230 -1.95 -6.27 15.25
N GLN A 231 -1.47 -6.67 16.43
CA GLN A 231 -0.54 -7.80 16.60
C GLN A 231 -1.09 -9.11 16.03
N GLU A 232 -2.40 -9.33 16.10
CA GLU A 232 -3.07 -10.52 15.57
C GLU A 232 -2.83 -10.72 14.06
N HIS A 233 -2.54 -9.63 13.33
CA HIS A 233 -2.31 -9.65 11.88
C HIS A 233 -0.82 -9.71 11.49
N SER A 234 0.09 -10.09 12.40
CA SER A 234 1.54 -10.21 12.16
C SER A 234 2.13 -9.02 11.38
N PRO A 235 1.99 -7.80 11.90
CA PRO A 235 2.13 -6.57 11.14
C PRO A 235 3.60 -6.22 10.81
N LEU A 236 4.56 -6.66 11.64
CA LEU A 236 6.00 -6.44 11.43
C LEU A 236 6.50 -7.08 10.14
N MET A 237 6.10 -8.32 9.87
CA MET A 237 6.53 -9.04 8.66
C MET A 237 5.99 -8.36 7.40
N LYS A 238 4.74 -7.88 7.42
CA LYS A 238 4.12 -7.15 6.31
C LYS A 238 4.81 -5.81 6.07
N PHE A 239 5.12 -5.07 7.15
CA PHE A 239 5.88 -3.81 7.08
C PHE A 239 7.27 -4.01 6.49
N PHE A 240 8.00 -5.03 6.98
CA PHE A 240 9.34 -5.35 6.51
C PHE A 240 9.35 -5.74 5.03
N CYS A 241 8.35 -6.49 4.55
CA CYS A 241 8.24 -6.83 3.12
C CYS A 241 8.18 -5.59 2.23
N VAL A 242 7.28 -4.66 2.52
CA VAL A 242 7.11 -3.46 1.69
C VAL A 242 8.34 -2.55 1.80
N LYS A 243 8.86 -2.35 3.01
CA LYS A 243 10.02 -1.47 3.23
C LYS A 243 11.29 -2.03 2.62
N MET A 244 11.53 -3.34 2.72
CA MET A 244 12.77 -3.94 2.23
C MET A 244 12.89 -3.87 0.71
N VAL A 245 11.80 -4.06 -0.04
CA VAL A 245 11.85 -3.93 -1.50
C VAL A 245 12.41 -2.57 -1.92
N VAL A 246 11.90 -1.47 -1.33
CA VAL A 246 12.36 -0.11 -1.63
C VAL A 246 13.77 0.14 -1.12
N PHE A 247 14.08 -0.32 0.09
CA PHE A 247 15.37 -0.09 0.73
C PHE A 247 16.53 -0.80 0.01
N PHE A 248 16.34 -2.05 -0.41
CA PHE A 248 17.35 -2.80 -1.15
C PHE A 248 17.60 -2.19 -2.53
N CYS A 249 16.55 -1.85 -3.29
CA CYS A 249 16.71 -1.20 -4.60
C CYS A 249 17.51 0.12 -4.50
N TYR A 250 17.22 0.93 -3.48
CA TYR A 250 17.94 2.18 -3.23
C TYR A 250 19.42 1.95 -2.89
N TRP A 251 19.71 1.08 -1.90
CA TRP A 251 21.08 0.84 -1.47
C TRP A 251 21.94 0.18 -2.55
N GLN A 252 21.35 -0.72 -3.35
CA GLN A 252 22.02 -1.28 -4.52
C GLN A 252 22.46 -0.19 -5.49
N THR A 253 21.56 0.74 -5.81
CA THR A 253 21.87 1.86 -6.71
C THR A 253 23.01 2.71 -6.15
N CYS A 254 22.95 3.08 -4.86
CA CYS A 254 24.05 3.83 -4.23
C CYS A 254 25.39 3.08 -4.24
N VAL A 255 25.39 1.77 -3.96
CA VAL A 255 26.61 0.95 -3.96
C VAL A 255 27.18 0.84 -5.37
N LEU A 256 26.33 0.64 -6.39
CA LEU A 256 26.77 0.58 -7.79
C LEU A 256 27.35 1.90 -8.27
N SER A 257 26.71 3.03 -7.95
CA SER A 257 27.24 4.36 -8.29
C SER A 257 28.53 4.69 -7.54
N LEU A 258 28.70 4.22 -6.30
CA LEU A 258 29.97 4.34 -5.60
C LEU A 258 31.07 3.50 -6.26
N LEU A 259 30.75 2.28 -6.70
CA LEU A 259 31.69 1.41 -7.41
C LEU A 259 32.08 1.99 -8.78
N GLY A 260 31.15 2.64 -9.48
CA GLY A 260 31.44 3.40 -10.70
C GLY A 260 32.37 4.59 -10.43
N ALA A 261 32.11 5.36 -9.37
CA ALA A 261 32.98 6.47 -8.96
C ALA A 261 34.39 6.02 -8.52
N LEU A 262 34.52 4.80 -8.00
CA LEU A 262 35.81 4.18 -7.66
C LEU A 262 36.52 3.55 -8.88
N GLU A 263 36.03 3.78 -10.10
CA GLU A 263 36.55 3.26 -11.37
C GLU A 263 36.70 1.72 -11.39
N VAL A 264 35.89 1.01 -10.59
CA VAL A 264 35.89 -0.47 -10.56
C VAL A 264 35.37 -1.01 -11.89
N PHE A 265 34.41 -0.30 -12.50
CA PHE A 265 33.93 -0.57 -13.84
C PHE A 265 34.82 0.16 -14.85
N LYS A 266 35.61 -0.59 -15.62
CA LYS A 266 36.34 -0.02 -16.74
C LYS A 266 35.38 0.20 -17.91
N PRO A 267 35.38 1.38 -18.57
CA PRO A 267 34.66 1.55 -19.82
C PRO A 267 35.30 0.60 -20.85
N GLU A 268 34.53 -0.37 -21.33
CA GLU A 268 35.02 -1.37 -22.28
C GLU A 268 34.03 -1.47 -23.44
N ASN A 269 34.54 -1.31 -24.66
CA ASN A 269 33.81 -1.46 -25.94
C ASN A 269 32.44 -0.77 -25.97
N ASN A 270 32.42 0.57 -26.03
CA ASN A 270 31.22 1.37 -26.35
C ASN A 270 30.14 1.38 -25.25
N TRP A 271 30.39 0.85 -24.04
CA TRP A 271 29.46 0.96 -22.92
C TRP A 271 29.89 2.06 -21.94
N SER A 272 28.99 3.02 -21.71
CA SER A 272 29.12 3.96 -20.59
C SER A 272 29.01 3.23 -19.25
N ILE A 273 29.72 3.73 -18.23
CA ILE A 273 29.67 3.23 -16.84
C ILE A 273 28.21 3.20 -16.34
N LEU A 274 27.41 4.22 -16.70
CA LEU A 274 26.00 4.32 -16.35
C LEU A 274 25.19 3.13 -16.89
N ASN A 275 25.40 2.75 -18.15
CA ASN A 275 24.66 1.65 -18.78
C ASN A 275 25.00 0.30 -18.14
N VAL A 276 26.24 0.14 -17.65
CA VAL A 276 26.67 -1.03 -16.90
C VAL A 276 26.03 -1.06 -15.51
N GLU A 277 26.00 0.08 -14.80
CA GLU A 277 25.34 0.21 -13.49
C GLU A 277 23.85 -0.12 -13.57
N LEU A 278 23.13 0.51 -14.51
CA LEU A 278 21.70 0.26 -14.76
C LEU A 278 21.43 -1.20 -15.14
N GLY A 279 22.31 -1.78 -15.96
CA GLY A 279 22.22 -3.17 -16.37
C GLY A 279 22.37 -4.14 -15.19
N ILE A 280 23.39 -3.95 -14.35
CA ILE A 280 23.63 -4.79 -13.16
C ILE A 280 22.49 -4.62 -12.16
N SER A 281 22.07 -3.38 -11.89
CA SER A 281 20.95 -3.07 -10.99
C SER A 281 19.68 -3.79 -11.44
N SER A 282 19.34 -3.73 -12.73
CA SER A 282 18.16 -4.39 -13.28
C SER A 282 18.17 -5.92 -13.10
N VAL A 283 19.34 -6.56 -13.28
CA VAL A 283 19.49 -8.00 -13.05
C VAL A 283 19.35 -8.36 -11.57
N LEU A 284 19.98 -7.58 -10.68
CA LEU A 284 19.89 -7.78 -9.23
C LEU A 284 18.44 -7.65 -8.73
N ILE A 285 17.72 -6.62 -9.19
CA ILE A 285 16.30 -6.42 -8.87
C ILE A 285 15.48 -7.64 -9.31
N CYS A 286 15.70 -8.18 -10.51
CA CYS A 286 14.98 -9.38 -10.97
C CYS A 286 15.19 -10.57 -10.04
N ILE A 287 16.42 -10.80 -9.56
CA ILE A 287 16.74 -11.87 -8.62
C ILE A 287 16.04 -11.64 -7.27
N GLU A 288 16.12 -10.41 -6.75
CA GLU A 288 15.48 -10.05 -5.49
C GLU A 288 13.96 -10.19 -5.52
N MET A 289 13.32 -9.84 -6.65
CA MET A 289 11.88 -10.01 -6.81
C MET A 289 11.43 -11.47 -6.67
N VAL A 290 12.29 -12.46 -7.00
CA VAL A 290 11.99 -13.88 -6.73
C VAL A 290 11.92 -14.14 -5.23
N VAL A 291 12.91 -13.65 -4.48
CA VAL A 291 12.96 -13.80 -3.02
C VAL A 291 11.78 -13.09 -2.35
N PHE A 292 11.48 -11.86 -2.77
CA PHE A 292 10.35 -11.10 -2.27
C PHE A 292 9.00 -11.70 -2.66
N SER A 293 8.88 -12.37 -3.82
CA SER A 293 7.65 -13.08 -4.20
C SER A 293 7.31 -14.19 -3.20
N ILE A 294 8.32 -14.96 -2.78
CA ILE A 294 8.16 -16.01 -1.77
C ILE A 294 7.80 -15.38 -0.43
N LEU A 295 8.50 -14.30 -0.04
CA LEU A 295 8.23 -13.60 1.21
C LEU A 295 6.80 -13.02 1.26
N HIS A 296 6.29 -12.47 0.15
CA HIS A 296 4.91 -11.97 0.05
C HIS A 296 3.87 -13.08 0.18
N VAL A 297 4.14 -14.30 -0.30
CA VAL A 297 3.24 -15.44 -0.09
C VAL A 297 3.08 -15.76 1.41
N TYR A 298 4.16 -15.64 2.19
CA TYR A 298 4.12 -15.85 3.63
C TYR A 298 3.46 -14.68 4.37
N SER A 299 3.86 -13.45 4.07
CA SER A 299 3.40 -12.25 4.80
C SER A 299 1.97 -11.83 4.44
N PHE A 300 1.56 -12.01 3.19
CA PHE A 300 0.23 -11.64 2.68
C PHE A 300 -0.60 -12.87 2.32
N SER A 301 -0.65 -13.86 3.23
CA SER A 301 -1.39 -15.10 3.03
C SER A 301 -2.90 -14.87 2.84
N TYR A 302 -3.49 -15.57 1.87
CA TYR A 302 -4.94 -15.54 1.60
C TYR A 302 -5.75 -16.43 2.55
N ARG A 303 -5.09 -17.29 3.34
CA ARG A 303 -5.75 -18.30 4.19
C ARG A 303 -6.79 -17.73 5.16
N PRO A 304 -6.56 -16.59 5.85
CA PRO A 304 -7.55 -16.02 6.77
C PRO A 304 -8.85 -15.60 6.08
N TYR A 305 -8.83 -15.40 4.76
CA TYR A 305 -9.97 -14.95 3.98
C TYR A 305 -10.76 -16.09 3.32
N VAL A 306 -10.33 -17.35 3.50
CA VAL A 306 -10.99 -18.51 2.90
C VAL A 306 -12.21 -18.89 3.74
N ILE A 307 -13.40 -18.74 3.18
CA ILE A 307 -14.65 -19.21 3.77
C ILE A 307 -15.07 -20.48 3.00
N PRO A 308 -15.22 -21.64 3.67
CA PRO A 308 -15.64 -22.87 3.01
C PRO A 308 -16.98 -22.68 2.28
N GLY A 309 -17.03 -23.04 1.00
CA GLY A 309 -18.25 -23.00 0.19
C GLY A 309 -18.61 -21.63 -0.42
N VAL A 310 -17.84 -20.57 -0.16
CA VAL A 310 -18.08 -19.24 -0.73
C VAL A 310 -16.93 -18.84 -1.64
N THR A 311 -17.22 -18.62 -2.92
CA THR A 311 -16.24 -18.11 -3.91
C THR A 311 -16.77 -16.88 -4.62
N THR A 312 -15.89 -15.92 -4.87
CA THR A 312 -16.23 -14.67 -5.58
C THR A 312 -15.82 -14.71 -7.05
N PRO A 313 -16.55 -14.01 -7.93
CA PRO A 313 -16.17 -13.89 -9.34
C PRO A 313 -14.84 -13.14 -9.49
N ILE A 314 -13.83 -13.83 -10.00
CA ILE A 314 -12.43 -13.37 -10.06
C ILE A 314 -12.29 -12.03 -10.81
N THR A 315 -12.97 -11.88 -11.95
CA THR A 315 -12.87 -10.67 -12.79
C THR A 315 -13.33 -9.43 -12.03
N LYS A 316 -14.46 -9.54 -11.32
CA LYS A 316 -14.99 -8.46 -10.49
C LYS A 316 -14.05 -8.14 -9.32
N SER A 317 -13.49 -9.16 -8.67
CA SER A 317 -12.54 -8.97 -7.57
C SER A 317 -11.25 -8.28 -8.02
N LEU A 318 -10.70 -8.66 -9.19
CA LEU A 318 -9.51 -8.01 -9.77
C LEU A 318 -9.79 -6.56 -10.14
N TRP A 319 -10.94 -6.28 -10.76
CA TRP A 319 -11.32 -4.92 -11.14
C TRP A 319 -11.51 -4.01 -9.93
N ASP A 320 -12.14 -4.51 -8.85
CA ASP A 320 -12.28 -3.77 -7.59
C ASP A 320 -10.93 -3.59 -6.88
N GLY A 321 -10.11 -4.64 -6.85
CA GLY A 321 -8.78 -4.63 -6.25
C GLY A 321 -7.85 -3.59 -6.88
N PHE A 322 -7.82 -3.52 -8.21
CA PHE A 322 -6.92 -2.63 -8.95
C PHE A 322 -7.47 -1.23 -9.25
N ASN A 323 -8.72 -0.94 -8.89
CA ASN A 323 -9.31 0.37 -9.16
C ASN A 323 -8.60 1.51 -8.39
N PRO A 324 -7.86 2.43 -9.05
CA PRO A 324 -7.12 3.49 -8.38
C PRO A 324 -8.00 4.68 -7.97
N VAL A 325 -9.29 4.71 -8.37
CA VAL A 325 -10.21 5.84 -8.14
C VAL A 325 -10.33 6.19 -6.66
N ASP A 326 -10.27 5.19 -5.78
CA ASP A 326 -10.29 5.42 -4.33
C ASP A 326 -9.11 6.31 -3.91
N MET A 327 -7.90 6.04 -4.41
CA MET A 327 -6.71 6.84 -4.08
C MET A 327 -6.74 8.22 -4.74
N LEU A 328 -7.12 8.32 -6.02
CA LEU A 328 -7.20 9.61 -6.71
C LEU A 328 -8.19 10.56 -6.02
N ARG A 329 -9.31 10.02 -5.54
CA ARG A 329 -10.28 10.80 -4.77
C ARG A 329 -9.70 11.27 -3.43
N GLU A 330 -8.94 10.42 -2.76
CA GLU A 330 -8.25 10.77 -1.52
C GLU A 330 -7.22 11.88 -1.72
N ILE A 331 -6.49 11.88 -2.85
CA ILE A 331 -5.61 12.99 -3.26
C ILE A 331 -6.41 14.28 -3.41
N VAL A 332 -7.54 14.23 -4.14
CA VAL A 332 -8.41 15.41 -4.32
C VAL A 332 -8.92 15.93 -2.99
N TRP A 333 -9.36 15.04 -2.08
CA TRP A 333 -9.81 15.41 -0.75
C TRP A 333 -8.71 16.06 0.07
N ALA A 334 -7.50 15.50 0.07
CA ALA A 334 -6.37 16.10 0.77
C ALA A 334 -6.00 17.49 0.23
N CYS A 335 -6.07 17.70 -1.09
CA CYS A 335 -5.89 19.02 -1.68
C CYS A 335 -6.97 20.01 -1.17
N GLN A 336 -8.24 19.59 -1.15
CA GLN A 336 -9.34 20.42 -0.61
C GLN A 336 -9.15 20.72 0.88
N ASP A 337 -8.76 19.72 1.66
CA ASP A 337 -8.61 19.84 3.12
C ASP A 337 -7.40 20.72 3.46
N THR A 338 -6.33 20.66 2.67
CA THR A 338 -5.19 21.58 2.76
C THR A 338 -5.63 23.03 2.51
N VAL A 339 -6.46 23.26 1.49
CA VAL A 339 -7.01 24.59 1.21
C VAL A 339 -7.91 25.06 2.36
N LEU A 340 -8.75 24.18 2.93
CA LEU A 340 -9.60 24.52 4.08
C LEU A 340 -8.78 24.84 5.34
N MET A 341 -7.70 24.12 5.59
CA MET A 341 -6.76 24.40 6.69
C MET A 341 -6.09 25.77 6.51
N ILE A 342 -5.64 26.12 5.30
CA ILE A 342 -5.09 27.45 5.00
C ILE A 342 -6.15 28.54 5.21
N GLN A 343 -7.42 28.24 4.92
CA GLN A 343 -8.56 29.14 5.16
C GLN A 343 -9.03 29.19 6.63
N GLY A 344 -8.43 28.39 7.53
CA GLY A 344 -8.84 28.32 8.94
C GLY A 344 -10.24 27.72 9.17
N LYS A 345 -10.78 26.97 8.22
CA LYS A 345 -12.11 26.32 8.34
C LYS A 345 -12.00 24.92 8.94
N PRO A 346 -12.99 24.47 9.72
CA PRO A 346 -13.01 23.10 10.25
C PRO A 346 -13.08 22.08 9.11
N MET A 347 -12.31 20.99 9.22
CA MET A 347 -12.31 19.93 8.22
C MET A 347 -13.62 19.13 8.30
N PRO A 348 -14.22 18.76 7.15
CA PRO A 348 -15.39 17.90 7.15
C PRO A 348 -15.00 16.48 7.59
N VAL A 349 -15.78 15.88 8.49
CA VAL A 349 -15.66 14.45 8.79
C VAL A 349 -16.10 13.68 7.54
N ARG A 350 -15.16 12.99 6.90
CA ARG A 350 -15.42 12.16 5.72
C ARG A 350 -15.20 10.69 6.09
N ASP A 351 -16.29 9.94 6.14
CA ASP A 351 -16.22 8.49 6.35
C ASP A 351 -15.55 7.81 5.16
N GLY A 352 -14.80 6.75 5.42
CA GLY A 352 -14.17 5.94 4.37
C GLY A 352 -15.22 5.44 3.36
N HIS A 353 -14.86 5.39 2.07
CA HIS A 353 -15.78 4.96 1.00
C HIS A 353 -16.46 3.60 1.26
N LEU A 354 -15.78 2.71 1.97
CA LEU A 354 -16.33 1.42 2.34
C LEU A 354 -17.37 1.52 3.46
N SER A 355 -17.14 2.36 4.48
CA SER A 355 -18.13 2.70 5.51
C SER A 355 -19.43 3.19 4.86
N MET A 356 -19.34 4.14 3.92
CA MET A 356 -20.52 4.60 3.18
C MET A 356 -21.22 3.49 2.38
N LYS A 357 -20.49 2.59 1.71
CA LYS A 357 -21.10 1.45 0.99
C LYS A 357 -21.75 0.46 1.95
N LEU A 358 -21.10 0.17 3.08
CA LEU A 358 -21.59 -0.74 4.12
C LEU A 358 -22.85 -0.15 4.78
N GLN A 359 -22.82 1.14 5.11
CA GLN A 359 -23.91 1.89 5.71
C GLN A 359 -25.09 2.04 4.74
N ARG A 360 -24.84 2.24 3.43
CA ARG A 360 -25.85 2.17 2.36
C ARG A 360 -26.43 0.76 2.22
N ALA A 361 -25.61 -0.28 2.26
CA ALA A 361 -26.10 -1.66 2.21
C ALA A 361 -26.94 -2.01 3.45
N HIS A 362 -26.51 -1.56 4.63
CA HIS A 362 -27.20 -1.74 5.90
C HIS A 362 -28.55 -0.99 5.93
N THR A 363 -28.58 0.29 5.54
CA THR A 363 -29.83 1.06 5.40
C THR A 363 -30.75 0.47 4.34
N THR A 364 -30.22 -0.07 3.24
CA THR A 364 -31.04 -0.74 2.23
C THR A 364 -31.65 -2.04 2.76
N ARG A 365 -30.90 -2.82 3.56
CA ARG A 365 -31.42 -4.02 4.23
C ARG A 365 -32.49 -3.66 5.26
N ILE A 366 -32.28 -2.62 6.07
CA ILE A 366 -33.29 -2.12 7.01
C ILE A 366 -34.54 -1.69 6.24
N ARG A 367 -34.42 -0.87 5.19
CA ARG A 367 -35.56 -0.45 4.36
C ARG A 367 -36.30 -1.60 3.70
N LYS A 368 -35.61 -2.68 3.31
CA LYS A 368 -36.25 -3.90 2.79
C LYS A 368 -36.96 -4.66 3.89
N ARG A 369 -36.35 -4.81 5.06
CA ARG A 369 -36.94 -5.42 6.25
C ARG A 369 -38.21 -4.68 6.68
N ASP A 370 -38.15 -3.35 6.76
CA ASP A 370 -39.27 -2.53 7.19
C ASP A 370 -40.42 -2.56 6.16
N ARG A 371 -40.11 -2.60 4.85
CA ARG A 371 -41.12 -2.86 3.79
C ARG A 371 -41.75 -4.24 3.92
N PHE A 372 -40.95 -5.27 4.22
CA PHE A 372 -41.45 -6.63 4.41
C PHE A 372 -42.40 -6.72 5.62
N PHE A 373 -42.09 -6.08 6.74
CA PHE A 373 -42.98 -6.01 7.90
C PHE A 373 -44.22 -5.15 7.65
N LYS A 374 -44.09 -4.04 6.90
CA LYS A 374 -45.24 -3.18 6.53
C LYS A 374 -46.22 -3.90 5.60
N SER A 375 -45.73 -4.79 4.74
CA SER A 375 -46.54 -5.64 3.85
C SER A 375 -47.28 -6.78 4.58
N ARG A 376 -46.94 -7.06 5.85
CA ARG A 376 -47.51 -8.16 6.65
C ARG A 376 -48.49 -7.70 7.72
N LYS A 377 -48.77 -6.39 7.85
CA LYS A 377 -49.84 -5.92 8.73
C LYS A 377 -51.20 -6.35 8.14
N PRO A 378 -52.04 -7.10 8.88
CA PRO A 378 -53.38 -7.41 8.42
C PRO A 378 -54.23 -6.13 8.39
N ALA A 379 -55.03 -6.00 7.35
CA ALA A 379 -56.02 -4.94 7.24
C ALA A 379 -57.16 -5.21 8.24
N GLY A 380 -57.20 -4.48 9.35
CA GLY A 380 -58.33 -4.51 10.27
C GLY A 380 -58.07 -3.80 11.59
N GLY A 381 -58.88 -2.78 11.90
CA GLY A 381 -59.07 -2.26 13.25
C GLY A 381 -58.63 -0.82 13.47
N THR A 382 -59.59 0.10 13.35
CA THR A 382 -59.57 1.53 13.71
C THR A 382 -59.32 1.74 15.20
N GLN A 383 -58.38 2.63 15.59
CA GLN A 383 -58.61 3.73 16.54
C GLN A 383 -57.33 4.53 16.84
N ASP A 384 -57.55 5.82 17.06
CA ASP A 384 -56.72 6.85 17.67
C ASP A 384 -55.64 7.57 16.83
N SER A 385 -56.16 8.60 16.14
CA SER A 385 -55.47 9.85 15.88
C SER A 385 -55.05 10.54 17.19
N ALA A 386 -53.83 10.31 17.67
CA ALA A 386 -53.08 11.26 18.48
C ALA A 386 -51.61 10.85 18.51
N VAL A 387 -50.71 11.84 18.57
CA VAL A 387 -49.24 11.71 18.61
C VAL A 387 -48.56 11.53 17.25
N ALA A 388 -48.82 12.49 16.36
CA ALA A 388 -47.88 12.89 15.31
C ALA A 388 -47.03 14.08 15.81
N ASN A 389 -46.22 13.90 16.86
CA ASN A 389 -45.05 14.74 17.12
C ASN A 389 -44.22 14.17 18.28
N GLN A 390 -43.22 13.34 17.98
CA GLN A 390 -42.01 13.03 18.77
C GLN A 390 -41.42 11.72 18.25
N GLY A 391 -40.52 11.80 17.27
CA GLY A 391 -40.03 10.61 16.58
C GLY A 391 -38.70 10.81 15.88
N SER A 392 -37.74 11.43 16.56
CA SER A 392 -36.34 11.47 16.10
C SER A 392 -35.31 11.16 17.20
N SER A 393 -35.73 10.85 18.43
CA SER A 393 -34.80 10.53 19.54
C SER A 393 -34.95 9.10 20.11
N SER A 394 -35.97 8.34 19.70
CA SER A 394 -36.35 7.09 20.38
C SER A 394 -35.72 5.81 19.79
N THR A 395 -35.19 5.86 18.56
CA THR A 395 -34.67 4.66 17.88
C THR A 395 -33.33 4.19 18.46
N HIS A 396 -32.51 5.10 19.01
CA HIS A 396 -31.26 4.74 19.70
C HIS A 396 -31.52 4.12 21.08
N GLN A 397 -32.52 4.60 21.83
CA GLN A 397 -32.88 4.04 23.14
C GLN A 397 -33.55 2.67 23.03
N ILE A 398 -34.41 2.44 22.02
CA ILE A 398 -35.04 1.14 21.81
C ILE A 398 -33.99 0.09 21.39
N SER A 399 -33.01 0.47 20.56
CA SER A 399 -31.97 -0.47 20.14
C SER A 399 -30.95 -0.79 21.24
N ALA A 400 -30.73 0.13 22.18
CA ALA A 400 -29.92 -0.12 23.39
C ALA A 400 -30.66 -1.02 24.39
N ASN A 401 -31.95 -0.77 24.65
CA ASN A 401 -32.76 -1.60 25.56
C ASN A 401 -32.98 -3.02 25.03
N VAL A 402 -33.12 -3.21 23.72
CA VAL A 402 -33.23 -4.55 23.12
C VAL A 402 -31.89 -5.31 23.16
N ARG A 403 -30.76 -4.60 23.16
CA ARG A 403 -29.42 -5.21 23.29
C ARG A 403 -29.15 -5.62 24.75
N ASP A 404 -29.46 -4.75 25.71
CA ASP A 404 -29.35 -5.04 27.14
C ASP A 404 -30.27 -6.21 27.56
N HIS A 405 -31.50 -6.28 27.02
CA HIS A 405 -32.40 -7.40 27.31
C HIS A 405 -31.91 -8.74 26.73
N ARG A 406 -31.22 -8.74 25.58
CA ARG A 406 -30.62 -9.95 24.99
C ARG A 406 -29.36 -10.39 25.73
N GLU A 407 -28.56 -9.45 26.22
CA GLU A 407 -27.38 -9.74 27.02
C GLU A 407 -27.80 -10.34 28.38
N ARG A 408 -28.85 -9.81 29.03
CA ARG A 408 -29.41 -10.41 30.26
C ARG A 408 -30.00 -11.81 30.04
N GLU A 409 -30.70 -12.05 28.94
CA GLU A 409 -31.20 -13.40 28.61
C GLU A 409 -30.06 -14.39 28.31
N GLN A 410 -28.96 -13.93 27.70
CA GLN A 410 -27.77 -14.77 27.46
C GLN A 410 -27.00 -15.07 28.75
N ASP A 411 -26.92 -14.12 29.68
CA ASP A 411 -26.27 -14.31 30.97
C ASP A 411 -27.11 -15.21 31.90
N GLU A 412 -28.44 -15.08 31.90
CA GLU A 412 -29.32 -16.02 32.60
C GLU A 412 -29.24 -17.44 32.00
N ALA A 413 -29.16 -17.56 30.67
CA ALA A 413 -28.98 -18.85 30.02
C ALA A 413 -27.62 -19.49 30.36
N ARG A 414 -26.55 -18.70 30.42
CA ARG A 414 -25.22 -19.16 30.87
C ARG A 414 -25.21 -19.57 32.34
N ALA A 415 -25.86 -18.80 33.22
CA ALA A 415 -25.97 -19.13 34.64
C ALA A 415 -26.73 -20.45 34.87
N ARG A 416 -27.80 -20.70 34.11
CA ARG A 416 -28.55 -21.97 34.16
C ARG A 416 -27.74 -23.16 33.63
N LEU A 417 -26.89 -22.95 32.62
CA LEU A 417 -26.00 -24.00 32.11
C LEU A 417 -24.89 -24.35 33.10
N LEU A 418 -24.33 -23.36 33.80
CA LEU A 418 -23.33 -23.57 34.84
C LEU A 418 -23.93 -24.27 36.08
N ALA A 419 -25.13 -23.87 36.52
CA ALA A 419 -25.84 -24.55 37.60
C ALA A 419 -26.21 -26.01 37.27
N ASN A 420 -26.52 -26.30 35.99
CA ASN A 420 -26.75 -27.67 35.51
C ASN A 420 -25.45 -28.49 35.34
N ALA A 421 -24.31 -27.84 35.18
CA ALA A 421 -23.00 -28.51 35.13
C ALA A 421 -22.51 -28.88 36.54
N ASP A 422 -22.71 -28.01 37.53
CA ASP A 422 -22.34 -28.27 38.93
C ASP A 422 -23.21 -29.36 39.58
N SER A 423 -24.51 -29.44 39.23
CA SER A 423 -25.40 -30.51 39.70
C SER A 423 -25.10 -31.88 39.05
N ARG A 424 -24.50 -31.92 37.85
CA ARG A 424 -24.01 -33.16 37.23
C ARG A 424 -22.70 -33.66 37.85
N ASN A 425 -21.82 -32.76 38.32
CA ASN A 425 -20.58 -33.17 38.98
C ASN A 425 -20.78 -33.72 40.40
N TYR A 426 -21.87 -33.33 41.08
CA TYR A 426 -22.21 -33.85 42.41
C TYR A 426 -22.93 -35.20 42.40
N SER A 427 -23.51 -35.61 41.26
CA SER A 427 -24.22 -36.90 41.12
C SER A 427 -23.34 -38.05 40.65
N SER A 428 -22.07 -37.79 40.32
CA SER A 428 -21.09 -38.81 39.88
C SER A 428 -20.13 -39.32 40.96
N THR A 429 -20.25 -38.88 42.22
CA THR A 429 -19.33 -39.26 43.33
C THR A 429 -19.97 -40.09 44.45
N SER A 430 -21.18 -40.62 44.30
CA SER A 430 -21.81 -41.50 45.29
C SER A 430 -22.17 -42.90 44.76
N SER A 431 -21.16 -43.71 44.42
CA SER A 431 -21.34 -45.17 44.33
C SER A 431 -20.01 -45.90 44.48
N VAL A 432 -19.58 -46.15 45.71
CA VAL A 432 -18.63 -47.22 46.05
C VAL A 432 -19.35 -48.11 47.07
N PRO A 433 -19.69 -49.36 46.73
CA PRO A 433 -20.30 -50.29 47.68
C PRO A 433 -19.23 -51.03 48.49
N VAL A 434 -19.54 -51.14 49.79
CA VAL A 434 -19.12 -52.06 50.88
C VAL A 434 -17.83 -52.87 50.69
#